data_AF-A0A954L7U2-F1
#
_entry.id   AF-A0A954L7U2-F1
#
_cell.length_a   1.000
_cell.length_b   1.000
_cell.length_c   1.000
_cell.angle_alpha   90.00
_cell.angle_beta   90.00
_cell.angle_gamma   90.00
#
_symmetry.space_group_name_H-M   'P 1'
#
loop_
_entity.id
_entity.type
_entity.pdbx_description
1 polymer ?
#
loop_
_entity_poly.entity_id
_entity_poly.type
_entity_poly.pdbx_seq_one_letter_code
_entity_poly.pdbx_strand_id
1 'polypeptide(L)'
;MSSSESTTSVCDVPVAGSTPCLQSIEQMVKEAAAFLPPQGPITGFTFLNPLGALEHLPFDEALRQVPGIFGCEPYLSESAYRRMLHQGRIQDKELQQVLLEDHNSSADERIAGLVSRGDFRFSVLHNSLLTDQSADLNWLLMETDVLTRFRVEVSEENRTQLVGEARQCAAGLKQPVEDPELATAMRRARSARAEAAVWEEICLRLMWQYCRDGVAQVALRSAPMPRPVRSADLLKKLTGSDADELVHELLISFCASYLDQGFAEWNLPDRSVGFLEAFSSLFLSPEPLRRPWLTDLRAELLRLRQACTSPAEWIADSLQHLGISAEERAEFLRASLLALKGYAGMLWQTESRPDRVRFCSPQGTLMEFLAVRLLLDRLALRYLAKKAI
;
A
#
# COMPACT_ATOMS: atom_id res chain seq x y z
N MET A 1 -4.41 59.20 36.43
CA MET A 1 -5.03 58.06 37.15
C MET A 1 -5.00 56.89 36.19
N SER A 2 -3.93 56.12 36.28
CA SER A 2 -3.71 54.89 35.52
C SER A 2 -4.35 53.74 36.27
N SER A 3 -5.06 52.87 35.56
CA SER A 3 -5.40 51.53 36.04
C SER A 3 -5.05 50.53 34.96
N SER A 4 -3.94 49.84 35.19
CA SER A 4 -3.46 48.67 34.46
C SER A 4 -4.15 47.43 35.02
N GLU A 5 -4.93 46.71 34.21
CA GLU A 5 -5.40 45.37 34.56
C GLU A 5 -4.36 44.34 34.12
N SER A 6 -3.75 43.72 35.13
CA SER A 6 -2.81 42.62 35.02
C SER A 6 -3.56 41.31 34.71
N THR A 7 -3.25 40.73 33.56
CA THR A 7 -3.63 39.37 33.18
C THR A 7 -2.79 38.35 33.98
N THR A 8 -3.44 37.63 34.88
CA THR A 8 -2.83 36.49 35.57
C THR A 8 -2.80 35.30 34.63
N SER A 9 -1.59 35.01 34.14
CA SER A 9 -1.20 33.75 33.50
C SER A 9 -1.50 32.58 34.45
N VAL A 10 -2.42 31.70 34.02
CA VAL A 10 -2.62 30.40 34.66
C VAL A 10 -1.42 29.54 34.29
N CYS A 11 -0.64 29.20 35.31
CA CYS A 11 0.54 28.36 35.22
C CYS A 11 0.14 26.92 34.89
N ASP A 12 0.86 26.35 33.91
CA ASP A 12 0.93 24.91 33.67
C ASP A 12 1.31 24.18 34.96
N VAL A 13 0.41 23.31 35.41
CA VAL A 13 0.70 22.33 36.45
C VAL A 13 1.31 21.11 35.77
N PRO A 14 2.53 20.67 36.13
CA PRO A 14 3.09 19.44 35.57
C PRO A 14 2.30 18.25 36.11
N VAL A 15 1.69 17.48 35.21
CA VAL A 15 1.05 16.20 35.56
C VAL A 15 2.15 15.23 35.98
N ALA A 16 2.21 14.95 37.28
CA ALA A 16 3.11 13.97 37.87
C ALA A 16 2.60 12.55 37.57
N GLY A 17 3.44 11.71 36.94
CA GLY A 17 3.30 10.25 37.01
C GLY A 17 3.50 9.42 35.74
N SER A 18 3.79 10.00 34.57
CA SER A 18 3.93 9.20 33.34
C SER A 18 5.30 8.50 33.29
N THR A 19 5.32 7.16 33.26
CA THR A 19 6.53 6.37 33.02
C THR A 19 7.15 6.72 31.66
N PRO A 20 8.49 6.72 31.47
CA PRO A 20 9.14 7.14 30.22
C PRO A 20 8.65 6.39 28.97
N CYS A 21 8.23 5.12 29.13
CA CYS A 21 7.65 4.30 28.07
C CYS A 21 6.30 4.82 27.58
N LEU A 22 5.47 5.39 28.47
CA LEU A 22 4.14 5.93 28.11
C LEU A 22 4.27 7.29 27.42
N GLN A 23 5.17 8.16 27.89
CA GLN A 23 5.49 9.42 27.20
C GLN A 23 6.02 9.19 25.78
N SER A 24 6.74 8.09 25.58
CA SER A 24 7.19 7.67 24.25
C SER A 24 6.02 7.27 23.33
N ILE A 25 4.97 6.61 23.83
CA ILE A 25 3.78 6.25 23.04
C ILE A 25 3.02 7.51 22.62
N GLU A 26 2.77 8.43 23.54
CA GLU A 26 2.08 9.69 23.25
C GLU A 26 2.81 10.49 22.16
N GLN A 27 4.14 10.56 22.25
CA GLN A 27 4.96 11.23 21.24
C GLN A 27 4.90 10.52 19.88
N MET A 28 4.98 9.19 19.83
CA MET A 28 4.83 8.42 18.58
C MET A 28 3.47 8.65 17.92
N VAL A 29 2.39 8.69 18.71
CA VAL A 29 1.03 8.96 18.19
C VAL A 29 0.93 10.38 17.65
N LYS A 30 1.51 11.37 18.34
CA LYS A 30 1.55 12.76 17.88
C LYS A 30 2.32 12.91 16.56
N GLU A 31 3.46 12.24 16.42
CA GLU A 31 4.23 12.22 15.17
C GLU A 31 3.46 11.53 14.04
N ALA A 32 2.79 10.41 14.34
CA ALA A 32 1.95 9.71 13.37
C ALA A 32 0.74 10.55 12.92
N ALA A 33 0.17 11.39 13.80
CA ALA A 33 -0.96 12.26 13.48
C ALA A 33 -0.64 13.27 12.37
N ALA A 34 0.63 13.65 12.18
CA ALA A 34 1.03 14.55 11.09
C ALA A 34 0.74 13.96 9.69
N PHE A 35 0.66 12.63 9.57
CA PHE A 35 0.30 11.94 8.33
C PHE A 35 -1.21 11.80 8.13
N LEU A 36 -2.03 12.16 9.13
CA LEU A 36 -3.47 12.10 9.00
C LEU A 36 -3.97 13.25 8.11
N PRO A 37 -5.04 13.01 7.33
CA PRO A 37 -5.71 14.05 6.57
C PRO A 37 -6.10 15.22 7.50
N PRO A 38 -5.61 16.45 7.27
CA PRO A 38 -5.93 17.59 8.13
C PRO A 38 -7.25 18.28 7.76
N GLN A 39 -8.05 17.69 6.86
CA GLN A 39 -9.34 18.24 6.46
C GLN A 39 -10.38 18.00 7.56
N GLY A 40 -10.86 19.10 8.16
CA GLY A 40 -12.11 19.10 8.92
C GLY A 40 -13.34 19.13 8.00
N PRO A 41 -14.56 19.27 8.55
CA PRO A 41 -15.78 19.42 7.77
C PRO A 41 -15.66 20.57 6.74
N ILE A 42 -15.92 20.26 5.47
CA ILE A 42 -15.71 21.20 4.36
C ILE A 42 -16.89 22.18 4.30
N THR A 43 -16.65 23.44 4.66
CA THR A 43 -17.63 24.55 4.52
C THR A 43 -17.24 25.55 3.41
N GLY A 44 -16.06 25.39 2.80
CA GLY A 44 -15.54 26.23 1.72
C GLY A 44 -14.36 25.60 0.99
N PHE A 45 -13.92 26.21 -0.11
CA PHE A 45 -12.78 25.71 -0.89
C PHE A 45 -11.47 25.87 -0.12
N THR A 46 -10.69 24.80 0.00
CA THR A 46 -9.36 24.81 0.60
C THR A 46 -8.43 23.98 -0.28
N PHE A 47 -7.29 24.56 -0.67
CA PHE A 47 -6.19 23.78 -1.25
C PHE A 47 -5.31 23.26 -0.11
N LEU A 48 -5.02 21.96 -0.13
CA LEU A 48 -4.15 21.33 0.86
C LEU A 48 -3.17 20.41 0.15
N ASN A 49 -1.89 20.49 0.53
CA ASN A 49 -0.85 19.57 0.09
C ASN A 49 -1.03 18.20 0.78
N PRO A 50 -1.37 17.11 0.06
CA PRO A 50 -1.51 15.77 0.65
C PRO A 50 -0.19 15.22 1.20
N LEU A 51 0.94 15.81 0.80
CA LEU A 51 2.29 15.42 1.21
C LEU A 51 2.87 16.33 2.29
N GLY A 52 2.02 17.07 3.03
CA GLY A 52 2.46 18.03 4.06
C GLY A 52 3.50 17.46 5.04
N ALA A 53 3.30 16.23 5.51
CA ALA A 53 4.22 15.54 6.42
C ALA A 53 5.62 15.26 5.82
N LEU A 54 5.74 15.32 4.50
CA LEU A 54 6.95 15.02 3.74
C LEU A 54 7.57 16.28 3.10
N GLU A 55 7.10 17.48 3.44
CA GLU A 55 7.60 18.76 2.87
C GLU A 55 9.08 19.03 3.15
N HIS A 56 9.67 18.34 4.13
CA HIS A 56 11.09 18.42 4.45
C HIS A 56 11.97 17.60 3.48
N LEU A 57 11.37 16.82 2.58
CA LEU A 57 12.07 15.99 1.59
C LEU A 57 11.94 16.57 0.17
N PRO A 58 12.92 16.31 -0.71
CA PRO A 58 12.75 16.53 -2.14
C PRO A 58 11.52 15.78 -2.69
N PHE A 59 10.84 16.34 -3.69
CA PHE A 59 9.58 15.81 -4.20
C PHE A 59 9.63 14.33 -4.60
N ASP A 60 10.65 13.91 -5.35
CA ASP A 60 10.80 12.51 -5.78
C ASP A 60 11.12 11.57 -4.61
N GLU A 61 11.85 12.05 -3.59
CA GLU A 61 12.11 11.28 -2.38
C GLU A 61 10.86 11.13 -1.52
N ALA A 62 10.04 12.18 -1.42
CA ALA A 62 8.74 12.12 -0.77
C ALA A 62 7.81 11.11 -1.48
N LEU A 63 7.70 11.18 -2.80
CA LEU A 63 6.85 10.27 -3.59
C LEU A 63 7.31 8.81 -3.48
N ARG A 64 8.61 8.52 -3.40
CA ARG A 64 9.10 7.15 -3.15
C ARG A 64 8.63 6.57 -1.83
N GLN A 65 8.33 7.39 -0.82
CA GLN A 65 7.82 6.94 0.48
C GLN A 65 6.29 6.78 0.51
N VAL A 66 5.56 7.42 -0.41
CA VAL A 66 4.08 7.44 -0.44
C VAL A 66 3.47 6.03 -0.50
N PRO A 67 3.93 5.08 -1.35
CA PRO A 67 3.37 3.73 -1.37
C PRO A 67 3.46 3.03 -0.01
N GLY A 68 4.60 3.14 0.67
CA GLY A 68 4.83 2.51 1.97
C GLY A 68 4.02 3.15 3.11
N ILE A 69 3.78 4.46 3.05
CA ILE A 69 3.06 5.20 4.10
C ILE A 69 1.55 5.12 3.88
N PHE A 70 1.08 5.43 2.68
CA PHE A 70 -0.33 5.64 2.39
C PHE A 70 -1.02 4.48 1.66
N GLY A 71 -0.25 3.48 1.20
CA GLY A 71 -0.77 2.33 0.47
C GLY A 71 -1.38 2.71 -0.88
N CYS A 72 -0.86 3.76 -1.53
CA CYS A 72 -1.37 4.25 -2.81
C CYS A 72 -0.25 4.46 -3.82
N GLU A 73 -0.61 4.41 -5.11
CA GLU A 73 0.29 4.73 -6.20
C GLU A 73 0.43 6.25 -6.35
N PRO A 74 1.64 6.84 -6.15
CA PRO A 74 1.86 8.29 -6.26
C PRO A 74 1.88 8.79 -7.70
N TYR A 75 2.14 7.89 -8.65
CA TYR A 75 2.23 8.20 -10.07
C TYR A 75 1.07 7.55 -10.83
N LEU A 76 0.88 7.99 -12.07
CA LEU A 76 -0.04 7.32 -12.99
C LEU A 76 0.48 5.90 -13.29
N SER A 77 -0.43 5.01 -13.68
CA SER A 77 -0.03 3.69 -14.17
C SER A 77 0.88 3.81 -15.39
N GLU A 78 1.79 2.86 -15.60
CA GLU A 78 2.65 2.85 -16.79
C GLU A 78 1.82 2.88 -18.09
N SER A 79 0.68 2.18 -18.10
CA SER A 79 -0.26 2.18 -19.22
C SER A 79 -0.84 3.58 -19.52
N ALA A 80 -1.03 4.42 -18.51
CA ALA A 80 -1.47 5.79 -18.70
C ALA A 80 -0.36 6.67 -19.28
N TYR A 81 0.89 6.52 -18.82
CA TYR A 81 2.04 7.20 -19.41
C TYR A 81 2.27 6.79 -20.87
N ARG A 82 2.23 5.49 -21.18
CA ARG A 82 2.34 4.99 -22.57
C ARG A 82 1.24 5.53 -23.47
N ARG A 83 0.01 5.67 -22.96
CA ARG A 83 -1.08 6.31 -23.72
C ARG A 83 -0.78 7.76 -24.03
N MET A 84 -0.21 8.51 -23.07
CA MET A 84 0.20 9.90 -23.29
C MET A 84 1.36 10.01 -24.30
N LEU A 85 2.29 9.05 -24.31
CA LEU A 85 3.34 8.91 -25.32
C LEU A 85 2.75 8.69 -26.72
N HIS A 86 1.87 7.70 -26.89
CA HIS A 86 1.20 7.45 -28.18
C HIS A 86 0.33 8.61 -28.67
N GLN A 87 -0.22 9.43 -27.76
CA GLN A 87 -0.97 10.64 -28.08
C GLN A 87 -0.05 11.85 -28.40
N GLY A 88 1.26 11.70 -28.30
CA GLY A 88 2.23 12.78 -28.51
C GLY A 88 2.24 13.85 -27.40
N ARG A 89 1.59 13.59 -26.25
CA ARG A 89 1.68 14.46 -25.06
C ARG A 89 3.04 14.35 -24.38
N ILE A 90 3.66 13.17 -24.44
CA ILE A 90 5.05 12.93 -24.10
C ILE A 90 5.76 12.67 -25.43
N GLN A 91 6.90 13.31 -25.68
CA GLN A 91 7.64 13.16 -26.93
C GLN A 91 8.87 12.27 -26.74
N ASP A 92 9.23 11.48 -27.76
CA ASP A 92 10.40 10.61 -27.72
C ASP A 92 11.69 11.36 -27.37
N LYS A 93 11.84 12.58 -27.90
CA LYS A 93 12.99 13.45 -27.60
C LYS A 93 13.10 13.82 -26.12
N GLU A 94 11.97 13.97 -25.43
CA GLU A 94 11.91 14.32 -24.02
C GLU A 94 12.31 13.11 -23.17
N LEU A 95 11.81 11.92 -23.52
CA LEU A 95 12.23 10.68 -22.87
C LEU A 95 13.73 10.41 -23.05
N GLN A 96 14.26 10.61 -24.26
CA GLN A 96 15.70 10.46 -24.53
C GLN A 96 16.52 11.44 -23.71
N GLN A 97 16.09 12.71 -23.64
CA GLN A 97 16.78 13.72 -22.83
C GLN A 97 16.79 13.33 -21.34
N VAL A 98 15.64 12.92 -20.79
CA VAL A 98 15.56 12.50 -19.37
C VAL A 98 16.42 11.26 -19.11
N LEU A 99 16.48 10.29 -20.04
CA LEU A 99 17.34 9.12 -19.92
C LEU A 99 18.83 9.45 -19.98
N LEU A 100 19.22 10.50 -20.72
CA LEU A 100 20.59 11.02 -20.76
C LEU A 100 20.95 11.79 -19.48
N GLU A 101 19.98 12.53 -18.95
CA GLU A 101 20.14 13.32 -17.72
C GLU A 101 20.12 12.46 -16.46
N ASP A 102 19.48 11.28 -16.46
CA ASP A 102 19.50 10.35 -15.33
C ASP A 102 20.95 9.96 -14.99
N HIS A 103 21.49 10.54 -13.90
CA HIS A 103 22.90 10.50 -13.48
C HIS A 103 23.46 9.11 -13.14
N ASN A 104 22.69 8.05 -13.34
CA ASN A 104 23.20 6.69 -13.34
C ASN A 104 24.07 6.49 -14.59
N SER A 105 25.36 6.77 -14.47
CA SER A 105 26.43 6.88 -15.49
C SER A 105 26.69 5.63 -16.37
N SER A 106 25.67 4.82 -16.59
CA SER A 106 25.66 3.52 -17.24
C SER A 106 24.80 3.51 -18.51
N ALA A 107 24.40 4.65 -19.08
CA ALA A 107 23.55 4.65 -20.28
C ALA A 107 24.22 3.88 -21.45
N ASP A 108 25.54 4.06 -21.61
CA ASP A 108 26.35 3.36 -22.61
C ASP A 108 26.78 1.95 -22.20
N GLU A 109 26.50 1.54 -20.95
CA GLU A 109 26.81 0.20 -20.48
C GLU A 109 26.05 -0.82 -21.32
N ARG A 110 26.77 -1.78 -21.92
CA ARG A 110 26.14 -2.82 -22.73
C ARG A 110 25.57 -3.92 -21.86
N ILE A 111 24.25 -4.10 -21.92
CA ILE A 111 23.56 -5.24 -21.33
C ILE A 111 23.84 -6.46 -22.21
N ALA A 112 24.48 -7.47 -21.63
CA ALA A 112 24.87 -8.72 -22.30
C ALA A 112 25.69 -8.52 -23.59
N GLY A 113 26.36 -7.36 -23.75
CA GLY A 113 27.10 -7.01 -24.97
C GLY A 113 26.22 -6.69 -26.20
N LEU A 114 24.88 -6.72 -26.06
CA LEU A 114 23.93 -6.63 -27.18
C LEU A 114 23.40 -5.20 -27.37
N VAL A 115 22.86 -4.61 -26.30
CA VAL A 115 22.13 -3.34 -26.34
C VAL A 115 22.68 -2.40 -25.28
N SER A 116 22.72 -1.10 -25.56
CA SER A 116 23.05 -0.13 -24.52
C SER A 116 21.92 -0.12 -23.47
N ARG A 117 22.26 0.12 -22.21
CA ARG A 117 21.27 0.22 -21.15
C ARG A 117 20.28 1.36 -21.40
N GLY A 118 20.73 2.45 -22.04
CA GLY A 118 19.89 3.55 -22.48
C GLY A 118 18.83 3.11 -23.50
N ASP A 119 19.24 2.45 -24.57
CA ASP A 119 18.32 1.93 -25.60
C ASP A 119 17.36 0.88 -25.04
N PHE A 120 17.86 0.03 -24.14
CA PHE A 120 17.02 -0.94 -23.45
C PHE A 120 15.93 -0.26 -22.61
N ARG A 121 16.30 0.71 -21.76
CA ARG A 121 15.35 1.48 -20.96
C ARG A 121 14.35 2.23 -21.83
N PHE A 122 14.82 2.88 -22.90
CA PHE A 122 13.95 3.57 -23.86
C PHE A 122 12.92 2.62 -24.46
N SER A 123 13.35 1.42 -24.87
CA SER A 123 12.45 0.39 -25.39
C SER A 123 11.43 -0.10 -24.35
N VAL A 124 11.82 -0.27 -23.08
CA VAL A 124 10.91 -0.68 -21.99
C VAL A 124 9.89 0.41 -21.64
N LEU A 125 10.26 1.69 -21.74
CA LEU A 125 9.32 2.79 -21.54
C LEU A 125 8.29 2.86 -22.68
N HIS A 126 8.71 2.57 -23.91
CA HIS A 126 7.85 2.58 -25.08
C HIS A 126 6.93 1.34 -25.15
N ASN A 127 7.43 0.18 -24.72
CA ASN A 127 6.74 -1.10 -24.92
C ASN A 127 6.27 -1.71 -23.59
N SER A 128 5.09 -2.33 -23.60
CA SER A 128 4.57 -3.00 -22.41
C SER A 128 5.30 -4.32 -22.14
N LEU A 129 5.99 -4.41 -21.00
CA LEU A 129 6.38 -5.70 -20.43
C LEU A 129 5.16 -6.25 -19.69
N LEU A 130 4.47 -7.21 -20.31
CA LEU A 130 3.42 -7.96 -19.63
C LEU A 130 4.12 -8.89 -18.65
N THR A 131 4.15 -8.57 -17.35
CA THR A 131 4.04 -9.52 -16.21
C THR A 131 4.54 -8.90 -14.90
N ASP A 132 3.65 -8.84 -13.90
CA ASP A 132 4.01 -8.57 -12.51
C ASP A 132 4.01 -9.87 -11.67
N GLN A 133 3.37 -10.94 -12.17
CA GLN A 133 3.21 -12.22 -11.47
C GLN A 133 3.45 -13.45 -12.36
N SER A 134 3.90 -14.55 -11.76
CA SER A 134 4.14 -15.83 -12.44
C SER A 134 2.86 -16.46 -13.02
N ALA A 135 1.70 -16.21 -12.40
CA ALA A 135 0.41 -16.66 -12.89
C ALA A 135 0.03 -16.01 -14.23
N ASP A 136 0.32 -14.72 -14.39
CA ASP A 136 0.06 -13.98 -15.63
C ASP A 136 0.91 -14.52 -16.77
N LEU A 137 2.15 -14.91 -16.50
CA LEU A 137 3.05 -15.50 -17.51
C LEU A 137 2.53 -16.86 -17.97
N ASN A 138 2.12 -17.73 -17.03
CA ASN A 138 1.55 -19.03 -17.38
C ASN A 138 0.27 -18.88 -18.19
N TRP A 139 -0.63 -17.97 -17.79
CA TRP A 139 -1.83 -17.66 -18.55
C TRP A 139 -1.48 -17.13 -19.96
N LEU A 140 -0.54 -16.20 -20.07
CA LEU A 140 -0.11 -15.65 -21.36
C LEU A 140 0.44 -16.74 -22.28
N LEU A 141 1.25 -17.66 -21.76
CA LEU A 141 1.84 -18.75 -22.55
C LEU A 141 0.80 -19.79 -22.99
N MET A 142 -0.25 -20.02 -22.21
CA MET A 142 -1.25 -21.06 -22.45
C MET A 142 -2.47 -20.56 -23.23
N GLU A 143 -2.93 -19.34 -22.97
CA GLU A 143 -4.19 -18.80 -23.46
C GLU A 143 -4.00 -17.74 -24.56
N THR A 144 -2.76 -17.40 -24.93
CA THR A 144 -2.49 -16.41 -26.00
C THR A 144 -1.49 -16.92 -27.04
N ASP A 145 -1.47 -16.25 -28.19
CA ASP A 145 -0.59 -16.53 -29.33
C ASP A 145 0.85 -15.97 -29.15
N VAL A 146 1.30 -15.71 -27.92
CA VAL A 146 2.60 -15.03 -27.67
C VAL A 146 3.82 -15.78 -28.21
N LEU A 147 3.72 -17.11 -28.33
CA LEU A 147 4.78 -17.96 -28.91
C LEU A 147 4.54 -18.31 -30.38
N THR A 148 3.43 -17.88 -30.98
CA THR A 148 3.04 -18.25 -32.34
C THR A 148 2.96 -17.04 -33.27
N ARG A 149 2.74 -15.83 -32.73
CA ARG A 149 2.64 -14.58 -33.50
C ARG A 149 3.39 -13.43 -32.85
N PHE A 150 4.07 -12.62 -33.67
CA PHE A 150 4.72 -11.41 -33.22
C PHE A 150 3.68 -10.41 -32.71
N ARG A 151 4.07 -9.66 -31.69
CA ARG A 151 3.27 -8.52 -31.22
C ARG A 151 3.13 -7.47 -32.32
N VAL A 152 2.03 -6.72 -32.28
CA VAL A 152 1.68 -5.72 -33.29
C VAL A 152 2.72 -4.61 -33.38
N GLU A 153 3.41 -4.32 -32.28
CA GLU A 153 4.42 -3.28 -32.15
C GLU A 153 5.75 -3.64 -32.83
N VAL A 154 5.98 -4.91 -33.18
CA VAL A 154 7.20 -5.33 -33.90
C VAL A 154 7.07 -4.93 -35.37
N SER A 155 7.98 -4.09 -35.87
CA SER A 155 7.99 -3.66 -37.28
C SER A 155 8.15 -4.84 -38.25
N GLU A 156 7.58 -4.70 -39.46
CA GLU A 156 7.68 -5.72 -40.52
C GLU A 156 9.13 -6.02 -40.93
N GLU A 157 10.00 -5.01 -40.88
CA GLU A 157 11.43 -5.17 -41.13
C GLU A 157 12.07 -6.10 -40.09
N ASN A 158 11.83 -5.84 -38.79
CA ASN A 158 12.35 -6.67 -37.71
C ASN A 158 11.77 -8.09 -37.75
N ARG A 159 10.47 -8.24 -38.07
CA ARG A 159 9.84 -9.56 -38.24
C ARG A 159 10.55 -10.37 -39.32
N THR A 160 10.79 -9.76 -40.48
CA THR A 160 11.44 -10.41 -41.62
C THR A 160 12.87 -10.80 -41.28
N GLN A 161 13.63 -9.91 -40.62
CA GLN A 161 14.99 -10.18 -40.20
C GLN A 161 15.06 -11.33 -39.19
N LEU A 162 14.28 -11.27 -38.10
CA LEU A 162 14.27 -12.29 -37.05
C LEU A 162 13.87 -13.67 -37.60
N VAL A 163 12.87 -13.72 -38.49
CA VAL A 163 12.48 -14.96 -39.18
C VAL A 163 13.60 -15.48 -40.08
N GLY A 164 14.34 -14.59 -40.76
CA GLY A 164 15.50 -14.94 -41.57
C GLY A 164 16.63 -15.58 -40.73
N GLU A 165 16.94 -14.99 -39.59
CA GLU A 165 17.94 -15.49 -38.64
C GLU A 165 17.49 -16.84 -38.01
N ALA A 166 16.21 -16.96 -37.64
CA ALA A 166 15.65 -18.19 -37.11
C ALA A 166 15.75 -19.36 -38.11
N ARG A 167 15.57 -19.11 -39.42
CA ARG A 167 15.78 -20.12 -40.47
C ARG A 167 17.21 -20.63 -40.51
N GLN A 168 18.18 -19.73 -40.38
CA GLN A 168 19.60 -20.10 -40.35
C GLN A 168 19.95 -20.88 -39.08
N CYS A 169 19.49 -20.41 -37.93
CA CYS A 169 19.67 -21.10 -36.65
C CYS A 169 19.04 -22.50 -36.66
N ALA A 170 17.81 -22.64 -37.17
CA ALA A 170 17.11 -23.91 -37.24
C ALA A 170 17.83 -24.95 -38.11
N ALA A 171 18.54 -24.52 -39.16
CA ALA A 171 19.37 -25.40 -39.98
C ALA A 171 20.64 -25.88 -39.24
N GLY A 172 21.12 -25.12 -38.26
CA GLY A 172 22.34 -25.41 -37.49
C GLY A 172 22.13 -26.17 -36.18
N LEU A 173 20.89 -26.37 -35.72
CA LEU A 173 20.60 -27.06 -34.46
C LEU A 173 20.94 -28.55 -34.53
N LYS A 174 21.93 -28.97 -33.73
CA LYS A 174 22.38 -30.36 -33.62
C LYS A 174 21.77 -31.10 -32.43
N GLN A 175 21.25 -30.39 -31.44
CA GLN A 175 20.68 -30.97 -30.22
C GLN A 175 19.17 -31.22 -30.38
N PRO A 176 18.61 -32.23 -29.68
CA PRO A 176 17.17 -32.42 -29.63
C PRO A 176 16.50 -31.22 -28.96
N VAL A 177 15.45 -30.72 -29.60
CA VAL A 177 14.65 -29.61 -29.07
C VAL A 177 13.79 -30.14 -27.92
N GLU A 178 13.90 -29.51 -26.75
CA GLU A 178 13.12 -29.90 -25.56
C GLU A 178 11.63 -29.55 -25.68
N ASP A 179 11.29 -28.47 -26.38
CA ASP A 179 9.90 -28.06 -26.62
C ASP A 179 9.25 -28.97 -27.69
N PRO A 180 8.23 -29.79 -27.33
CA PRO A 180 7.56 -30.69 -28.27
C PRO A 180 6.80 -29.96 -29.38
N GLU A 181 6.33 -28.74 -29.11
CA GLU A 181 5.61 -27.93 -30.10
C GLU A 181 6.59 -27.30 -31.10
N LEU A 182 7.75 -26.82 -30.64
CA LEU A 182 8.83 -26.38 -31.53
C LEU A 182 9.33 -27.52 -32.43
N ALA A 183 9.51 -28.73 -31.89
CA ALA A 183 9.85 -29.91 -32.69
C ALA A 183 8.78 -30.21 -33.76
N THR A 184 7.51 -30.00 -33.44
CA THR A 184 6.39 -30.15 -34.38
C THR A 184 6.39 -29.06 -35.45
N ALA A 185 6.63 -27.80 -35.07
CA ALA A 185 6.76 -26.69 -36.01
C ALA A 185 7.93 -26.89 -36.97
N MET A 186 9.09 -27.34 -36.48
CA MET A 186 10.25 -27.67 -37.32
C MET A 186 9.97 -28.81 -38.32
N ARG A 187 9.21 -29.84 -37.93
CA ARG A 187 8.78 -30.89 -38.86
C ARG A 187 7.87 -30.33 -39.96
N ARG A 188 6.92 -29.45 -39.61
CA ARG A 188 6.05 -28.76 -40.58
C ARG A 188 6.88 -27.90 -41.53
N ALA A 189 7.90 -27.20 -41.04
CA ALA A 189 8.77 -26.36 -41.84
C ALA A 189 9.66 -27.11 -42.85
N ARG A 190 9.97 -28.39 -42.60
CA ARG A 190 10.72 -29.26 -43.54
C ARG A 190 9.89 -29.74 -44.73
N SER A 191 8.56 -29.61 -44.68
CA SER A 191 7.72 -29.83 -45.85
C SER A 191 7.90 -28.67 -46.84
N ALA A 192 7.93 -28.96 -48.14
CA ALA A 192 8.48 -28.10 -49.19
C ALA A 192 7.79 -26.73 -49.42
N ARG A 193 6.85 -26.31 -48.55
CA ARG A 193 6.15 -25.03 -48.65
C ARG A 193 5.68 -24.51 -47.29
N ALA A 194 6.62 -24.38 -46.36
CA ALA A 194 6.35 -23.78 -45.06
C ALA A 194 5.84 -22.35 -45.22
N GLU A 195 4.62 -22.09 -44.74
CA GLU A 195 4.03 -20.76 -44.70
C GLU A 195 4.83 -19.82 -43.78
N ALA A 196 4.74 -18.51 -44.03
CA ALA A 196 5.43 -17.50 -43.23
C ALA A 196 5.11 -17.62 -41.72
N ALA A 197 3.87 -17.95 -41.39
CA ALA A 197 3.39 -18.16 -40.02
C ALA A 197 4.11 -19.31 -39.29
N VAL A 198 4.54 -20.37 -39.99
CA VAL A 198 5.27 -21.49 -39.37
C VAL A 198 6.67 -21.06 -38.94
N TRP A 199 7.32 -20.21 -39.75
CA TRP A 199 8.64 -19.69 -39.43
C TRP A 199 8.61 -18.61 -38.34
N GLU A 200 7.53 -17.85 -38.28
CA GLU A 200 7.23 -16.93 -37.19
C GLU A 200 7.11 -17.68 -35.85
N GLU A 201 6.30 -18.75 -35.80
CA GLU A 201 6.19 -19.62 -34.63
C GLU A 201 7.56 -20.22 -34.21
N ILE A 202 8.33 -20.73 -35.17
CA ILE A 202 9.67 -21.28 -34.89
C ILE A 202 10.59 -20.20 -34.29
N CYS A 203 10.57 -18.99 -34.82
CA CYS A 203 11.39 -17.88 -34.33
C CYS A 203 11.07 -17.57 -32.86
N LEU A 204 9.78 -17.38 -32.53
CA LEU A 204 9.34 -17.00 -31.20
C LEU A 204 9.62 -18.09 -30.16
N ARG A 205 9.39 -19.36 -30.51
CA ARG A 205 9.71 -20.49 -29.63
C ARG A 205 11.21 -20.66 -29.41
N LEU A 206 12.04 -20.45 -30.44
CA LEU A 206 13.49 -20.45 -30.29
C LEU A 206 13.93 -19.32 -29.35
N MET A 207 13.42 -18.10 -29.53
CA MET A 207 13.70 -16.98 -28.64
C MET A 207 13.28 -17.29 -27.20
N TRP A 208 12.10 -17.87 -26.99
CA TRP A 208 11.64 -18.30 -25.68
C TRP A 208 12.58 -19.31 -25.01
N GLN A 209 13.02 -20.33 -25.76
CA GLN A 209 13.98 -21.31 -25.27
C GLN A 209 15.30 -20.64 -24.86
N TYR A 210 15.85 -19.76 -25.71
CA TYR A 210 17.06 -19.00 -25.37
C TYR A 210 16.90 -18.14 -24.12
N CYS A 211 15.78 -17.44 -23.98
CA CYS A 211 15.48 -16.65 -22.79
C CYS A 211 15.40 -17.53 -21.54
N ARG A 212 14.68 -18.65 -21.60
CA ARG A 212 14.52 -19.59 -20.49
C ARG A 212 15.86 -20.19 -20.05
N ASP A 213 16.65 -20.65 -21.01
CA ASP A 213 17.96 -21.25 -20.76
C ASP A 213 18.94 -20.21 -20.19
N GLY A 214 18.86 -18.96 -20.66
CA GLY A 214 19.62 -17.84 -20.11
C GLY A 214 19.22 -17.52 -18.66
N VAL A 215 17.92 -17.42 -18.36
CA VAL A 215 17.42 -17.16 -17.00
C VAL A 215 17.78 -18.30 -16.05
N ALA A 216 17.72 -19.55 -16.49
CA ALA A 216 18.09 -20.72 -15.67
C ALA A 216 19.57 -20.71 -15.24
N GLN A 217 20.44 -20.05 -16.02
CA GLN A 217 21.86 -19.87 -15.70
C GLN A 217 22.13 -18.70 -14.76
N VAL A 218 21.15 -17.80 -14.57
CA VAL A 218 21.29 -16.63 -13.71
C VAL A 218 20.75 -16.96 -12.32
N ALA A 219 21.60 -16.81 -11.30
CA ALA A 219 21.17 -16.86 -9.90
C ALA A 219 20.39 -15.58 -9.56
N LEU A 220 19.10 -15.54 -9.89
CA LEU A 220 18.21 -14.44 -9.51
C LEU A 220 18.11 -14.39 -7.98
N ARG A 221 18.55 -13.28 -7.38
CA ARG A 221 18.31 -13.01 -5.97
C ARG A 221 16.82 -12.72 -5.81
N SER A 222 16.11 -13.57 -5.08
CA SER A 222 14.74 -13.25 -4.67
C SER A 222 14.79 -11.97 -3.83
N ALA A 223 14.08 -10.93 -4.26
CA ALA A 223 13.94 -9.73 -3.45
C ALA A 223 13.28 -10.12 -2.13
N PRO A 224 13.80 -9.67 -0.97
CA PRO A 224 13.15 -9.94 0.30
C PRO A 224 11.74 -9.38 0.23
N MET A 225 10.73 -10.23 0.46
CA MET A 225 9.36 -9.76 0.55
C MET A 225 9.28 -8.75 1.71
N PRO A 226 8.71 -7.55 1.50
CA PRO A 226 8.51 -6.61 2.58
C PRO A 226 7.68 -7.29 3.67
N ARG A 227 8.16 -7.17 4.92
CA ARG A 227 7.44 -7.70 6.08
C ARG A 227 6.21 -6.81 6.30
N PRO A 228 5.00 -7.39 6.41
CA PRO A 228 3.82 -6.60 6.74
C PRO A 228 4.00 -5.93 8.11
N VAL A 229 3.73 -4.63 8.16
CA VAL A 229 3.87 -3.83 9.39
C VAL A 229 2.80 -4.20 10.41
N ARG A 230 1.55 -4.38 9.98
CA ARG A 230 0.45 -4.79 10.88
C ARG A 230 0.19 -6.28 10.80
N SER A 231 -0.16 -6.87 11.93
CA SER A 231 -0.59 -8.27 12.04
C SER A 231 -1.84 -8.57 11.20
N ALA A 232 -2.70 -7.56 10.96
CA ALA A 232 -3.85 -7.67 10.05
C ALA A 232 -3.42 -7.97 8.60
N ASP A 233 -2.40 -7.26 8.09
CA ASP A 233 -1.90 -7.46 6.73
C ASP A 233 -1.25 -8.84 6.58
N LEU A 234 -0.55 -9.31 7.62
CA LEU A 234 0.02 -10.65 7.66
C LEU A 234 -1.08 -11.73 7.60
N LEU A 235 -2.12 -11.60 8.42
CA LEU A 235 -3.24 -12.54 8.46
C LEU A 235 -3.97 -12.57 7.11
N LYS A 236 -4.22 -11.40 6.51
CA LYS A 236 -4.84 -11.28 5.19
C LYS A 236 -4.01 -11.98 4.12
N LYS A 237 -2.69 -11.80 4.14
CA LYS A 237 -1.79 -12.49 3.21
C LYS A 237 -1.79 -14.01 3.38
N LEU A 238 -1.91 -14.51 4.61
CA LEU A 238 -1.87 -15.95 4.91
C LEU A 238 -3.22 -16.66 4.69
N THR A 239 -4.33 -15.98 4.97
CA THR A 239 -5.67 -16.61 5.06
C THR A 239 -6.68 -16.06 4.05
N GLY A 240 -6.36 -14.95 3.37
CA GLY A 240 -7.29 -14.19 2.53
C GLY A 240 -8.36 -13.40 3.30
N SER A 241 -8.45 -13.56 4.63
CA SER A 241 -9.43 -12.87 5.47
C SER A 241 -8.89 -11.56 6.02
N ASP A 242 -9.63 -10.47 5.87
CA ASP A 242 -9.21 -9.14 6.30
C ASP A 242 -9.79 -8.79 7.69
N ALA A 243 -8.93 -8.56 8.68
CA ALA A 243 -9.36 -8.14 10.01
C ALA A 243 -9.92 -6.72 10.04
N ASP A 244 -9.44 -5.84 9.16
CA ASP A 244 -9.90 -4.45 9.10
C ASP A 244 -11.36 -4.37 8.63
N GLU A 245 -11.88 -5.32 7.85
CA GLU A 245 -13.30 -5.35 7.46
C GLU A 245 -14.21 -5.40 8.70
N LEU A 246 -13.90 -6.27 9.67
CA LEU A 246 -14.66 -6.41 10.90
C LEU A 246 -14.56 -5.15 11.77
N VAL A 247 -13.34 -4.63 11.94
CA VAL A 247 -13.05 -3.48 12.79
C VAL A 247 -13.65 -2.20 12.20
N HIS A 248 -13.49 -1.97 10.90
CA HIS A 248 -14.03 -0.80 10.21
C HIS A 248 -15.55 -0.78 10.19
N GLU A 249 -16.22 -1.92 9.99
CA GLU A 249 -17.68 -1.99 10.03
C GLU A 249 -18.24 -1.45 11.37
N LEU A 250 -17.54 -1.67 12.48
CA LEU A 250 -17.93 -1.15 13.79
C LEU A 250 -17.48 0.30 13.98
N LEU A 251 -16.20 0.59 13.74
CA LEU A 251 -15.62 1.90 14.01
C LEU A 251 -16.21 3.00 13.12
N ILE A 252 -16.53 2.71 11.86
CA ILE A 252 -17.14 3.70 10.95
C ILE A 252 -18.48 4.19 11.54
N SER A 253 -19.35 3.27 11.94
CA SER A 253 -20.65 3.63 12.54
C SER A 253 -20.48 4.37 13.86
N PHE A 254 -19.57 3.91 14.73
CA PHE A 254 -19.34 4.56 16.01
C PHE A 254 -18.76 5.97 15.83
N CYS A 255 -17.74 6.13 14.98
CA CYS A 255 -17.10 7.41 14.72
C CYS A 255 -18.06 8.40 14.06
N ALA A 256 -18.94 7.93 13.15
CA ALA A 256 -19.99 8.78 12.57
C ALA A 256 -20.92 9.36 13.64
N SER A 257 -21.39 8.52 14.57
CA SER A 257 -22.23 8.98 15.70
C SER A 257 -21.46 9.88 16.67
N TYR A 258 -20.19 9.60 16.91
CA TYR A 258 -19.35 10.40 17.81
C TYR A 258 -19.03 11.79 17.21
N LEU A 259 -18.78 11.87 15.91
CA LEU A 259 -18.45 13.12 15.21
C LEU A 259 -19.68 13.94 14.82
N ASP A 260 -20.89 13.44 15.07
CA ASP A 260 -22.13 14.13 14.69
C ASP A 260 -22.18 15.57 15.24
N GLN A 261 -22.51 16.51 14.37
CA GLN A 261 -22.55 17.93 14.69
C GLN A 261 -23.94 18.41 15.14
N GLY A 262 -24.79 17.48 15.60
CA GLY A 262 -26.17 17.70 16.04
C GLY A 262 -27.18 17.55 14.91
N PHE A 263 -26.88 16.73 13.89
CA PHE A 263 -27.80 16.46 12.79
C PHE A 263 -28.67 15.23 13.07
N ALA A 264 -28.14 14.25 13.79
CA ALA A 264 -28.91 13.09 14.19
C ALA A 264 -29.91 13.46 15.31
N GLU A 265 -31.13 12.89 15.24
CA GLU A 265 -32.10 13.02 16.32
C GLU A 265 -31.64 12.29 17.59
N TRP A 266 -30.90 11.20 17.41
CA TRP A 266 -30.39 10.36 18.48
C TRP A 266 -28.91 10.65 18.72
N ASN A 267 -28.58 11.05 19.95
CA ASN A 267 -27.22 11.40 20.34
C ASN A 267 -26.50 10.21 20.97
N LEU A 268 -25.20 10.11 20.72
CA LEU A 268 -24.33 9.15 21.40
C LEU A 268 -24.21 9.52 22.90
N PRO A 269 -24.54 8.60 23.84
CA PRO A 269 -24.37 8.83 25.28
C PRO A 269 -22.89 9.07 25.65
N ASP A 270 -22.67 9.82 26.73
CA ASP A 270 -21.35 10.10 27.32
C ASP A 270 -20.30 10.70 26.36
N ARG A 271 -20.73 11.19 25.19
CA ARG A 271 -19.85 11.77 24.17
C ARG A 271 -18.99 12.92 24.67
N SER A 272 -19.55 13.75 25.55
CA SER A 272 -18.83 14.89 26.15
C SER A 272 -17.78 14.48 27.18
N VAL A 273 -17.82 13.24 27.66
CA VAL A 273 -16.84 12.71 28.63
C VAL A 273 -15.56 12.29 27.90
N GLY A 274 -15.69 11.65 26.74
CA GLY A 274 -14.56 11.18 25.93
C GLY A 274 -14.99 10.09 24.96
N PHE A 275 -14.18 9.84 23.94
CA PHE A 275 -14.37 8.77 22.97
C PHE A 275 -14.33 7.39 23.65
N LEU A 276 -13.33 7.16 24.51
CA LEU A 276 -13.16 5.88 25.20
C LEU A 276 -14.32 5.59 26.16
N GLU A 277 -14.80 6.60 26.90
CA GLU A 277 -15.92 6.44 27.81
C GLU A 277 -17.22 6.20 27.04
N ALA A 278 -17.52 7.02 26.02
CA ALA A 278 -18.70 6.83 25.18
C ALA A 278 -18.73 5.42 24.55
N PHE A 279 -17.57 4.92 24.10
CA PHE A 279 -17.44 3.57 23.58
C PHE A 279 -17.71 2.53 24.68
N SER A 280 -17.07 2.67 25.83
CA SER A 280 -17.22 1.75 26.95
C SER A 280 -18.66 1.68 27.45
N SER A 281 -19.33 2.82 27.66
CA SER A 281 -20.73 2.89 28.08
C SER A 281 -21.67 2.18 27.10
N LEU A 282 -21.47 2.40 25.80
CA LEU A 282 -22.28 1.77 24.77
C LEU A 282 -22.10 0.24 24.75
N PHE A 283 -20.85 -0.25 24.79
CA PHE A 283 -20.55 -1.68 24.64
C PHE A 283 -20.58 -2.49 25.96
N LEU A 284 -20.68 -1.82 27.11
CA LEU A 284 -20.97 -2.44 28.41
C LEU A 284 -22.47 -2.48 28.72
N SER A 285 -23.29 -1.76 27.95
CA SER A 285 -24.75 -1.78 28.08
C SER A 285 -25.31 -3.19 27.82
N PRO A 286 -26.41 -3.59 28.50
CA PRO A 286 -26.91 -4.97 28.50
C PRO A 286 -27.53 -5.44 27.19
N GLU A 287 -27.51 -4.66 26.11
CA GLU A 287 -28.02 -5.11 24.82
C GLU A 287 -27.13 -6.18 24.18
N PRO A 288 -27.70 -7.23 23.58
CA PRO A 288 -26.91 -8.30 22.98
C PRO A 288 -26.19 -7.78 21.73
N LEU A 289 -24.86 -7.67 21.82
CA LEU A 289 -24.01 -7.46 20.65
C LEU A 289 -24.13 -8.66 19.70
N ARG A 290 -24.75 -8.44 18.54
CA ARG A 290 -25.01 -9.49 17.53
C ARG A 290 -23.82 -9.74 16.61
N ARG A 291 -22.59 -9.81 17.14
CA ARG A 291 -21.38 -10.08 16.34
C ARG A 291 -20.51 -11.15 16.99
N PRO A 292 -20.29 -12.32 16.35
CA PRO A 292 -19.52 -13.43 16.92
C PRO A 292 -18.07 -13.09 17.29
N TRP A 293 -17.46 -12.13 16.59
CA TRP A 293 -16.07 -11.73 16.86
C TRP A 293 -15.93 -10.78 18.07
N LEU A 294 -17.04 -10.28 18.61
CA LEU A 294 -17.10 -9.40 19.79
C LEU A 294 -17.41 -10.12 21.10
N THR A 295 -17.48 -11.45 21.12
CA THR A 295 -17.88 -12.22 22.30
C THR A 295 -17.11 -11.85 23.57
N ASP A 296 -15.81 -11.56 23.43
CA ASP A 296 -14.94 -11.25 24.56
C ASP A 296 -14.79 -9.74 24.82
N LEU A 297 -15.42 -8.87 24.02
CA LEU A 297 -15.24 -7.41 24.11
C LEU A 297 -15.61 -6.88 25.50
N ARG A 298 -16.75 -7.32 26.04
CA ARG A 298 -17.21 -6.89 27.37
C ARG A 298 -16.22 -7.26 28.47
N ALA A 299 -15.66 -8.48 28.41
CA ALA A 299 -14.69 -8.95 29.39
C ALA A 299 -13.37 -8.15 29.31
N GLU A 300 -12.88 -7.89 28.10
CA GLU A 300 -11.67 -7.06 27.90
C GLU A 300 -11.88 -5.60 28.31
N LEU A 301 -13.03 -4.99 28.01
CA LEU A 301 -13.36 -3.64 28.46
C LEU A 301 -13.33 -3.53 29.98
N LEU A 302 -13.96 -4.49 30.70
CA LEU A 302 -13.94 -4.51 32.16
C LEU A 302 -12.52 -4.71 32.72
N ARG A 303 -11.74 -5.61 32.12
CA ARG A 303 -10.33 -5.84 32.50
C ARG A 303 -9.50 -4.57 32.33
N LEU A 304 -9.60 -3.91 31.18
CA LEU A 304 -8.81 -2.72 30.87
C LEU A 304 -9.22 -1.52 31.73
N ARG A 305 -10.51 -1.32 32.03
CA ARG A 305 -10.96 -0.28 32.97
C ARG A 305 -10.45 -0.48 34.39
N GLN A 306 -10.17 -1.72 34.80
CA GLN A 306 -9.60 -2.02 36.11
C GLN A 306 -8.06 -1.92 36.11
N ALA A 307 -7.41 -2.35 35.03
CA ALA A 307 -5.96 -2.47 34.93
C ALA A 307 -5.26 -1.20 34.44
N CYS A 308 -5.97 -0.33 33.72
CA CYS A 308 -5.39 0.82 33.05
C CYS A 308 -6.16 2.10 33.41
N THR A 309 -5.40 3.16 33.66
CA THR A 309 -5.85 4.48 34.09
C THR A 309 -5.79 5.53 32.98
N SER A 310 -5.05 5.27 31.90
CA SER A 310 -4.90 6.18 30.76
C SER A 310 -5.01 5.48 29.39
N PRO A 311 -5.40 6.18 28.31
CA PRO A 311 -5.41 5.63 26.96
C PRO A 311 -4.03 5.11 26.50
N ALA A 312 -2.93 5.74 26.96
CA ALA A 312 -1.58 5.28 26.67
C ALA A 312 -1.30 3.88 27.24
N GLU A 313 -1.82 3.57 28.44
CA GLU A 313 -1.73 2.24 29.04
C GLU A 313 -2.57 1.20 28.29
N TRP A 314 -3.75 1.58 27.77
CA TRP A 314 -4.57 0.69 26.91
C TRP A 314 -3.85 0.34 25.61
N ILE A 315 -3.18 1.33 24.99
CA ILE A 315 -2.34 1.13 23.81
C ILE A 315 -1.17 0.21 24.15
N ALA A 316 -0.46 0.47 25.26
CA ALA A 316 0.67 -0.35 25.69
C ALA A 316 0.27 -1.82 25.95
N ASP A 317 -0.85 -2.05 26.65
CA ASP A 317 -1.41 -3.39 26.87
C ASP A 317 -1.70 -4.08 25.54
N SER A 318 -2.29 -3.36 24.58
CA SER A 318 -2.61 -3.95 23.27
C SER A 318 -1.37 -4.26 22.43
N LEU A 319 -0.36 -3.38 22.43
CA LEU A 319 0.92 -3.62 21.77
C LEU A 319 1.63 -4.86 22.35
N GLN A 320 1.58 -5.05 23.67
CA GLN A 320 2.15 -6.23 24.32
C GLN A 320 1.45 -7.52 23.87
N HIS A 321 0.11 -7.53 23.84
CA HIS A 321 -0.65 -8.71 23.41
C HIS A 321 -0.50 -9.02 21.92
N LEU A 322 -0.24 -8.00 21.10
CA LEU A 322 0.07 -8.16 19.68
C LEU A 322 1.54 -8.56 19.42
N GLY A 323 2.39 -8.56 20.46
CA GLY A 323 3.80 -8.93 20.35
C GLY A 323 4.67 -7.89 19.64
N ILE A 324 4.25 -6.61 19.64
CA ILE A 324 4.98 -5.54 18.93
C ILE A 324 6.20 -5.09 19.74
N SER A 325 7.39 -5.26 19.16
CA SER A 325 8.65 -4.84 19.78
C SER A 325 8.76 -3.31 19.86
N ALA A 326 9.60 -2.79 20.77
CA ALA A 326 9.75 -1.34 20.95
C ALA A 326 10.20 -0.60 19.68
N GLU A 327 11.00 -1.25 18.84
CA GLU A 327 11.53 -0.71 17.58
C GLU A 327 10.45 -0.57 16.51
N GLU A 328 9.46 -1.47 16.50
CA GLU A 328 8.39 -1.50 15.49
C GLU A 328 7.18 -0.63 15.86
N ARG A 329 7.10 -0.14 17.11
CA ARG A 329 5.92 0.58 17.64
C ARG A 329 5.55 1.81 16.82
N ALA A 330 6.53 2.66 16.49
CA ALA A 330 6.25 3.91 15.80
C ALA A 330 5.62 3.66 14.42
N GLU A 331 6.18 2.72 13.67
CA GLU A 331 5.67 2.34 12.36
C GLU A 331 4.29 1.64 12.46
N PHE A 332 4.13 0.74 13.43
CA PHE A 332 2.88 0.03 13.69
C PHE A 332 1.73 0.96 14.09
N LEU A 333 1.98 1.92 14.99
CA LEU A 333 0.97 2.89 15.43
C LEU A 333 0.57 3.81 14.27
N ARG A 334 1.54 4.27 13.46
CA ARG A 334 1.26 5.05 12.25
C ARG A 334 0.41 4.26 11.26
N ALA A 335 0.78 3.03 10.95
CA ALA A 335 -0.01 2.18 10.07
C ALA A 335 -1.43 1.93 10.61
N SER A 336 -1.57 1.72 11.92
CA SER A 336 -2.88 1.51 12.57
C SER A 336 -3.77 2.75 12.53
N LEU A 337 -3.21 3.95 12.66
CA LEU A 337 -3.98 5.19 12.45
C LEU A 337 -4.39 5.37 10.98
N LEU A 338 -3.46 5.11 10.06
CA LEU A 338 -3.69 5.33 8.62
C LEU A 338 -4.69 4.35 8.00
N ALA A 339 -4.89 3.18 8.60
CA ALA A 339 -5.85 2.21 8.12
C ALA A 339 -7.31 2.71 8.15
N LEU A 340 -7.65 3.69 9.00
CA LEU A 340 -8.92 4.44 8.94
C LEU A 340 -8.66 5.95 8.92
N LYS A 341 -7.72 6.38 8.07
CA LYS A 341 -7.20 7.77 8.00
C LYS A 341 -8.28 8.85 7.91
N GLY A 342 -9.41 8.60 7.26
CA GLY A 342 -10.51 9.56 7.17
C GLY A 342 -11.11 9.91 8.53
N TYR A 343 -11.56 8.90 9.29
CA TYR A 343 -12.15 9.13 10.62
C TYR A 343 -11.10 9.54 11.66
N ALA A 344 -9.91 8.93 11.63
CA ALA A 344 -8.81 9.32 12.51
C ALA A 344 -8.42 10.80 12.30
N GLY A 345 -8.35 11.25 11.03
CA GLY A 345 -8.10 12.66 10.69
C GLY A 345 -9.21 13.59 11.17
N MET A 346 -10.48 13.22 10.99
CA MET A 346 -11.61 14.02 11.50
C MET A 346 -11.58 14.16 13.02
N LEU A 347 -11.37 13.06 13.77
CA LEU A 347 -11.24 13.08 15.23
C LEU A 347 -10.09 13.98 15.68
N TRP A 348 -8.93 13.87 15.01
CA TRP A 348 -7.79 14.73 15.29
C TRP A 348 -8.06 16.21 15.01
N GLN A 349 -8.83 16.52 13.96
CA GLN A 349 -9.21 17.89 13.62
C GLN A 349 -10.24 18.48 14.58
N THR A 350 -11.26 17.73 14.98
CA THR A 350 -12.24 18.19 15.97
C THR A 350 -11.62 18.38 17.35
N GLU A 351 -10.54 17.66 17.66
CA GLU A 351 -9.72 17.82 18.85
C GLU A 351 -8.78 19.03 18.76
N SER A 352 -8.01 19.16 17.67
CA SER A 352 -6.95 20.17 17.53
C SER A 352 -7.45 21.54 17.09
N ARG A 353 -8.62 21.59 16.42
CA ARG A 353 -9.25 22.81 15.88
C ARG A 353 -10.70 22.91 16.36
N PRO A 354 -10.93 23.07 17.67
CA PRO A 354 -12.29 23.19 18.22
C PRO A 354 -13.04 24.41 17.67
N ASP A 355 -12.32 25.39 17.11
CA ASP A 355 -12.86 26.59 16.46
C ASP A 355 -13.62 26.29 15.14
N ARG A 356 -13.40 25.12 14.53
CA ARG A 356 -13.96 24.79 13.21
C ARG A 356 -15.25 23.98 13.26
N VAL A 357 -15.69 23.58 14.45
CA VAL A 357 -16.84 22.70 14.66
C VAL A 357 -17.73 23.23 15.76
N ARG A 358 -19.03 22.95 15.67
CA ARG A 358 -19.98 23.27 16.76
C ARG A 358 -19.68 22.44 18.00
N PHE A 359 -19.28 21.21 17.75
CA PHE A 359 -19.13 20.16 18.72
C PHE A 359 -17.74 19.57 18.57
N CYS A 360 -16.82 20.03 19.43
CA CYS A 360 -15.43 19.61 19.43
C CYS A 360 -15.23 18.29 20.20
N SER A 361 -14.13 17.63 19.90
CA SER A 361 -13.69 16.44 20.62
C SER A 361 -12.76 16.87 21.78
N PRO A 362 -12.88 16.27 22.98
CA PRO A 362 -11.96 16.55 24.08
C PRO A 362 -10.50 16.24 23.72
N GLN A 363 -9.55 16.90 24.38
CA GLN A 363 -8.13 16.58 24.24
C GLN A 363 -7.86 15.11 24.60
N GLY A 364 -7.04 14.43 23.81
CA GLY A 364 -6.76 12.99 23.96
C GLY A 364 -7.69 12.08 23.16
N THR A 365 -8.66 12.60 22.42
CA THR A 365 -9.61 11.80 21.63
C THR A 365 -8.91 10.90 20.61
N LEU A 366 -7.85 11.36 19.93
CA LEU A 366 -7.10 10.52 18.98
C LEU A 366 -6.43 9.32 19.68
N MET A 367 -5.91 9.53 20.89
CA MET A 367 -5.31 8.48 21.71
C MET A 367 -6.36 7.45 22.16
N GLU A 368 -7.54 7.93 22.58
CA GLU A 368 -8.67 7.09 22.94
C GLU A 368 -9.19 6.27 21.76
N PHE A 369 -9.29 6.88 20.58
CA PHE A 369 -9.63 6.19 19.34
C PHE A 369 -8.64 5.06 19.03
N LEU A 370 -7.33 5.34 19.11
CA LEU A 370 -6.32 4.33 18.85
C LEU A 370 -6.34 3.21 19.89
N ALA A 371 -6.56 3.52 21.17
CA ALA A 371 -6.74 2.52 22.21
C ALA A 371 -7.89 1.56 21.91
N VAL A 372 -9.07 2.10 21.54
CA VAL A 372 -10.23 1.29 21.15
C VAL A 372 -9.95 0.49 19.88
N ARG A 373 -9.32 1.10 18.87
CA ARG A 373 -8.96 0.39 17.63
C ARG A 373 -8.07 -0.81 17.91
N LEU A 374 -7.00 -0.64 18.68
CA LEU A 374 -6.05 -1.73 18.95
C LEU A 374 -6.68 -2.85 19.77
N LEU A 375 -7.62 -2.53 20.67
CA LEU A 375 -8.45 -3.52 21.34
C LEU A 375 -9.28 -4.32 20.33
N LEU A 376 -9.96 -3.64 19.40
CA LEU A 376 -10.78 -4.32 18.37
C LEU A 376 -9.92 -5.14 17.41
N ASP A 377 -8.76 -4.64 16.99
CA ASP A 377 -7.80 -5.36 16.15
C ASP A 377 -7.41 -6.69 16.81
N ARG A 378 -7.09 -6.69 18.11
CA ARG A 378 -6.77 -7.92 18.86
C ARG A 378 -7.90 -8.93 18.84
N LEU A 379 -9.15 -8.48 19.03
CA LEU A 379 -10.32 -9.35 19.05
C LEU A 379 -10.59 -9.93 17.65
N ALA A 380 -10.55 -9.09 16.61
CA ALA A 380 -10.75 -9.50 15.23
C ALA A 380 -9.66 -10.51 14.78
N LEU A 381 -8.40 -10.22 15.07
CA LEU A 381 -7.27 -11.12 14.80
C LEU A 381 -7.44 -12.47 15.50
N ARG A 382 -7.77 -12.47 16.81
CA ARG A 382 -8.00 -13.71 17.57
C ARG A 382 -9.15 -14.52 17.01
N TYR A 383 -10.24 -13.87 16.60
CA TYR A 383 -11.39 -14.53 16.01
C TYR A 383 -11.06 -15.17 14.66
N LEU A 384 -10.44 -14.42 13.75
CA LEU A 384 -10.09 -14.92 12.42
C LEU A 384 -9.00 -16.00 12.47
N ALA A 385 -8.00 -15.85 13.35
CA ALA A 385 -6.99 -16.88 13.56
C ALA A 385 -7.60 -18.21 14.04
N LYS A 386 -8.59 -18.17 14.93
CA LYS A 386 -9.34 -19.37 15.37
C LYS A 386 -10.21 -19.99 14.27
N LYS A 387 -10.59 -19.23 13.26
CA LYS A 387 -11.41 -19.71 12.12
C LYS A 387 -10.56 -20.32 11.01
N ALA A 388 -9.30 -19.89 10.90
CA ALA A 388 -8.36 -20.35 9.89
C ALA A 388 -7.61 -21.64 10.28
N ILE A 389 -7.59 -21.98 11.58
CA ILE A 389 -7.11 -23.25 12.15
C ILE A 389 -8.32 -24.18 12.28
#